data_AF-A0A839SA79-F1
#
_entry.id   AF-A0A839SA79-F1
#
_cell.length_a   1.000
_cell.length_b   1.000
_cell.length_c   1.000
_cell.angle_alpha   90.00
_cell.angle_beta   90.00
_cell.angle_gamma   90.00
#
_symmetry.space_group_name_H-M   'P 1'
#
loop_
_entity.id
_entity.type
_entity.pdbx_description
1 polymer ?
#
loop_
_entity_poly.entity_id
_entity_poly.type
_entity_poly.pdbx_seq_one_letter_code
_entity_poly.pdbx_strand_id
1 'polypeptide(L)'
;MAGQRDRFTTDYARATTAQQRFNQAALALRSAAAPGRHQPDPPGVARRLDQITAQIAALVEELHTAQHEHAMTTIRAEERRIARAERRQRS
;
A
#
# COMPACT_ATOMS: atom_id res chain seq x y z
N MET A 1 -26.25 7.20 0.49
CA MET A 1 -25.15 7.41 1.45
C MET A 1 -24.78 6.11 2.17
N ALA A 2 -25.70 5.37 2.81
CA ALA A 2 -25.38 4.11 3.53
C ALA A 2 -24.67 3.03 2.66
N GLY A 3 -25.21 2.70 1.49
CA GLY A 3 -24.63 1.63 0.64
C GLY A 3 -23.23 1.89 0.06
N GLN A 4 -22.75 3.13 0.03
CA GLN A 4 -21.40 3.46 -0.45
C GLN A 4 -20.36 3.22 0.65
N ARG A 5 -20.71 3.57 1.89
CA ARG A 5 -19.93 3.25 3.08
C ARG A 5 -19.86 1.74 3.30
N ASP A 6 -20.97 1.03 3.16
CA ASP A 6 -21.05 -0.42 3.37
C ASP A 6 -20.21 -1.20 2.34
N ARG A 7 -20.21 -0.75 1.07
CA ARG A 7 -19.33 -1.30 0.03
C ARG A 7 -17.86 -1.07 0.36
N PHE A 8 -17.48 0.17 0.71
CA PHE A 8 -16.11 0.47 1.11
C PHE A 8 -15.65 -0.41 2.28
N THR A 9 -16.44 -0.52 3.35
CA THR A 9 -16.06 -1.35 4.51
C THR A 9 -15.91 -2.83 4.14
N THR A 10 -16.77 -3.34 3.25
CA THR A 10 -16.71 -4.72 2.77
C THR A 10 -15.46 -4.96 1.94
N ASP A 11 -15.19 -4.11 0.95
CA ASP A 11 -14.06 -4.29 0.02
C ASP A 11 -12.72 -4.00 0.71
N TYR A 12 -12.69 -3.04 1.64
CA TYR A 12 -11.52 -2.76 2.48
C TYR A 12 -11.22 -3.92 3.43
N ALA A 13 -12.24 -4.56 4.02
CA ALA A 13 -12.06 -5.72 4.90
C ALA A 13 -11.58 -6.97 4.14
N ARG A 14 -11.93 -7.11 2.86
CA ARG A 14 -11.46 -8.20 1.98
C ARG A 14 -10.02 -8.02 1.49
N ALA A 15 -9.49 -6.80 1.52
CA ALA A 15 -8.13 -6.53 1.08
C ALA A 15 -7.09 -7.17 2.01
N THR A 16 -6.21 -7.99 1.42
CA THR A 16 -5.16 -8.74 2.13
C THR A 16 -3.82 -8.01 2.13
N THR A 17 -3.60 -7.09 1.19
CA THR A 17 -2.37 -6.29 1.09
C THR A 17 -2.59 -4.80 1.39
N ALA A 18 -1.54 -4.10 1.79
CA ALA A 18 -1.57 -2.65 2.02
C ALA A 18 -1.97 -1.87 0.75
N GLN A 19 -1.47 -2.30 -0.42
CA GLN A 19 -1.82 -1.71 -1.71
C GLN A 19 -3.31 -1.88 -2.04
N GLN A 20 -3.89 -3.06 -1.78
CA GLN A 20 -5.33 -3.28 -1.97
C GLN A 20 -6.18 -2.39 -1.05
N ARG A 21 -5.81 -2.27 0.23
CA ARG A 21 -6.50 -1.37 1.19
C ARG A 21 -6.42 0.09 0.75
N PHE A 22 -5.26 0.51 0.29
CA PHE A 22 -5.05 1.85 -0.24
C PHE A 22 -5.94 2.12 -1.46
N ASN A 23 -5.97 1.20 -2.43
CA ASN A 23 -6.82 1.33 -3.62
C ASN A 23 -8.31 1.47 -3.25
N GLN A 24 -8.79 0.71 -2.26
CA GLN A 24 -10.17 0.83 -1.78
C GLN A 24 -10.45 2.18 -1.10
N ALA A 25 -9.51 2.68 -0.30
CA ALA A 25 -9.63 4.00 0.32
C ALA A 25 -9.63 5.14 -0.71
N ALA A 26 -8.79 5.03 -1.75
CA ALA A 26 -8.75 5.98 -2.85
C ALA A 26 -10.06 5.99 -3.66
N LEU A 27 -10.63 4.82 -3.95
CA LEU A 27 -11.93 4.70 -4.60
C LEU A 27 -13.04 5.34 -3.78
N ALA A 28 -13.06 5.12 -2.47
CA ALA A 28 -14.03 5.74 -1.56
C ALA A 28 -13.88 7.27 -1.52
N LEU A 29 -12.64 7.77 -1.49
CA LEU A 29 -12.35 9.20 -1.52
C LEU A 29 -12.82 9.85 -2.83
N ARG A 30 -12.57 9.21 -3.97
CA ARG A 30 -13.04 9.64 -5.29
C ARG A 30 -14.56 9.68 -5.35
N SER A 31 -15.22 8.66 -4.78
CA SER A 31 -16.67 8.60 -4.67
C SER A 31 -17.27 9.69 -3.78
N ALA A 32 -16.59 10.02 -2.67
CA ALA A 32 -17.00 11.10 -1.77
C ALA A 32 -16.76 12.49 -2.39
N ALA A 33 -15.75 12.62 -3.25
CA ALA A 33 -15.45 13.82 -4.01
C ALA A 33 -16.26 13.94 -5.32
N ALA A 34 -17.27 13.09 -5.53
CA ALA A 34 -18.18 13.19 -6.66
C ALA A 34 -18.91 14.54 -6.68
N PRO A 35 -19.22 15.10 -7.87
CA PRO A 35 -19.75 16.45 -8.04
C PRO A 35 -21.01 16.70 -7.19
N GLY A 36 -20.83 17.42 -6.08
CA GLY A 36 -21.92 18.09 -5.38
C GLY A 36 -22.13 19.51 -5.91
N ARG A 37 -23.31 20.10 -5.68
CA ARG A 37 -23.69 21.48 -6.10
C ARG A 37 -22.71 22.60 -5.69
N HIS A 38 -21.68 22.32 -4.90
CA HIS A 38 -20.71 23.28 -4.37
C HIS A 38 -19.25 23.00 -4.75
N GLN A 39 -18.98 22.08 -5.68
CA GLN A 39 -17.62 21.75 -6.08
C GLN A 39 -17.22 22.61 -7.30
N PRO A 40 -16.26 23.55 -7.16
CA PRO A 40 -15.98 24.56 -8.18
C PRO A 40 -15.30 24.00 -9.44
N ASP A 41 -14.65 22.84 -9.35
CA ASP A 41 -14.01 22.15 -10.50
C ASP A 41 -14.00 20.62 -10.30
N PRO A 42 -15.12 19.93 -10.54
CA PRO A 42 -15.20 18.47 -10.42
C PRO A 42 -14.15 17.70 -11.26
N PRO A 43 -13.88 18.03 -12.54
CA PRO A 43 -12.88 17.31 -13.33
C PRO A 43 -11.44 17.61 -12.89
N GLY A 44 -11.14 18.79 -12.36
CA GLY A 44 -9.83 19.07 -11.75
C GLY A 44 -9.61 18.29 -10.45
N VAL A 45 -10.63 18.22 -9.59
CA VAL A 45 -10.57 17.41 -8.36
C VAL A 45 -10.39 15.93 -8.67
N ALA A 46 -11.15 15.39 -9.64
CA ALA A 46 -11.02 13.99 -10.05
C ALA A 46 -9.59 13.68 -10.54
N ARG A 47 -9.02 14.52 -11.41
CA ARG A 47 -7.64 14.36 -11.90
C ARG A 47 -6.61 14.40 -10.77
N ARG A 48 -6.77 15.32 -9.83
CA ARG A 48 -5.83 15.47 -8.71
C ARG A 48 -5.90 14.27 -7.76
N LEU A 49 -7.09 13.73 -7.52
CA LEU A 49 -7.26 12.50 -6.75
C LEU A 49 -6.65 11.29 -7.46
N ASP A 50 -6.80 11.18 -8.77
CA ASP A 50 -6.18 10.11 -9.56
C ASP A 50 -4.65 10.20 -9.48
N GLN A 51 -4.07 11.40 -9.59
CA GLN A 51 -2.62 11.64 -9.44
C GLN A 51 -2.10 11.26 -8.04
N ILE A 52 -2.78 11.72 -6.98
CA ILE A 52 -2.40 11.40 -5.60
C ILE A 52 -2.48 9.89 -5.37
N THR A 53 -3.52 9.24 -5.93
CA THR A 53 -3.69 7.79 -5.85
C THR A 53 -2.53 7.05 -6.50
N ALA A 54 -2.14 7.44 -7.71
CA ALA A 54 -1.01 6.84 -8.41
C ALA A 54 0.31 7.03 -7.65
N GLN A 55 0.56 8.23 -7.11
CA GLN A 55 1.78 8.54 -6.35
C GLN A 55 1.89 7.70 -5.07
N ILE A 56 0.80 7.57 -4.31
CA ILE A 56 0.83 6.77 -3.08
C ILE A 56 0.94 5.28 -3.40
N ALA A 57 0.30 4.79 -4.47
CA ALA A 57 0.46 3.41 -4.90
C ALA A 57 1.93 3.09 -5.23
N ALA A 58 2.63 3.98 -5.94
CA ALA A 58 4.06 3.83 -6.21
C ALA A 58 4.90 3.84 -4.93
N LEU A 59 4.65 4.76 -4.00
CA LEU A 59 5.36 4.81 -2.72
C LEU A 59 5.16 3.55 -1.86
N VAL A 60 3.97 2.94 -1.88
CA VAL A 60 3.71 1.68 -1.17
C VAL A 60 4.49 0.53 -1.78
N GLU A 61 4.61 0.48 -3.10
CA GLU A 61 5.40 -0.54 -3.82
C GLU A 61 6.90 -0.37 -3.56
N GLU A 62 7.40 0.87 -3.58
CA GLU A 62 8.78 1.21 -3.21
C GLU A 62 9.09 0.79 -1.77
N LEU A 63 8.19 1.12 -0.82
CA LEU A 63 8.35 0.74 0.59
C LEU A 63 8.39 -0.78 0.75
N HIS A 64 7.49 -1.50 0.06
CA HIS A 64 7.46 -2.96 0.12
C HIS A 64 8.76 -3.58 -0.40
N THR A 65 9.27 -3.06 -1.53
CA THR A 65 10.53 -3.50 -2.12
C THR A 65 11.70 -3.26 -1.17
N ALA A 66 11.82 -2.05 -0.61
CA ALA A 66 12.87 -1.71 0.34
C ALA A 66 12.83 -2.59 1.60
N GLN A 67 11.64 -2.88 2.12
CA GLN A 67 11.46 -3.79 3.27
C GLN A 67 11.89 -5.22 2.92
N HIS A 68 11.54 -5.71 1.73
CA HIS A 68 11.93 -7.04 1.27
C HIS A 68 13.45 -7.16 1.11
N GLU A 69 14.10 -6.18 0.49
CA GLU A 69 15.56 -6.15 0.32
C GLU A 69 16.29 -6.09 1.66
N HIS A 70 15.79 -5.30 2.61
CA HIS A 70 16.35 -5.22 3.96
C HIS A 70 16.22 -6.56 4.70
N ALA A 71 15.06 -7.21 4.62
CA ALA A 71 14.85 -8.52 5.22
C ALA A 71 15.78 -9.59 4.62
N MET A 72 15.92 -9.62 3.28
CA MET A 72 16.82 -10.54 2.58
C MET A 72 18.29 -10.32 2.96
N THR A 73 18.70 -9.07 3.10
CA THR A 73 20.07 -8.73 3.54
C THR A 73 20.33 -9.23 4.97
N THR A 74 19.34 -9.06 5.85
CA THR A 74 19.41 -9.52 7.24
C THR A 74 19.49 -11.05 7.33
N ILE A 75 18.64 -11.76 6.56
CA ILE A 75 18.65 -13.23 6.50
C ILE A 75 20.03 -13.73 6.04
N ARG A 76 20.56 -13.18 4.95
CA ARG A 76 21.88 -13.58 4.42
C ARG A 76 23.02 -13.31 5.41
N ALA A 77 22.93 -12.24 6.19
CA ALA A 77 23.92 -11.94 7.22
C ALA A 77 23.92 -13.02 8.30
N GLU A 78 22.74 -13.45 8.76
CA GLU A 78 22.64 -14.49 9.79
C GLU A 78 22.95 -15.89 9.27
N GLU A 79 22.60 -16.23 8.04
CA GLU A 79 23.06 -17.48 7.41
C GLU A 79 24.59 -17.57 7.39
N ARG A 80 25.27 -16.47 7.01
CA ARG A 80 26.74 -16.42 7.02
C ARG A 80 27.30 -16.52 8.44
N ARG A 81 26.64 -15.92 9.43
CA ARG A 81 27.05 -15.98 10.83
C ARG A 81 26.93 -17.41 11.37
N ILE A 82 25.82 -18.08 11.11
CA ILE A 82 25.58 -19.48 11.47
C ILE A 82 26.62 -20.38 10.82
N ALA A 83 26.84 -20.27 9.50
CA ALA A 83 27.82 -21.07 8.78
C ALA A 83 29.26 -20.89 9.32
N ARG A 84 29.63 -19.69 9.77
CA ARG A 84 30.93 -19.45 10.43
C ARG A 84 31.00 -20.10 11.81
N ALA A 85 29.93 -20.05 12.59
CA ALA A 85 29.87 -20.68 13.91
C ALA A 85 29.98 -22.21 13.81
N GLU A 86 29.26 -22.81 12.86
CA GLU A 86 29.31 -24.26 12.60
C GLU A 86 30.70 -24.71 12.16
N ARG A 87 31.39 -23.93 11.30
CA ARG A 87 32.77 -24.23 10.91
C ARG A 87 33.74 -24.24 12.09
N ARG A 88 33.59 -23.32 13.04
CA ARG A 88 34.42 -23.26 14.25
C ARG A 88 34.15 -24.39 15.24
N GLN A 89 32.93 -24.93 15.27
CA GLN A 89 32.60 -26.07 16.11
C GLN A 89 33.09 -27.41 15.55
N ARG A 90 33.35 -27.47 14.24
CA ARG A 90 33.82 -28.68 13.54
C ARG A 90 35.34 -28.74 13.34
N SER A 91 36.06 -27.67 13.70
CA SER A 91 37.53 -27.57 13.72
C SER A 91 38.06 -27.78 15.12
#